data_AF-A0A4Y9G1C2-F1
#
_entry.id   AF-A0A4Y9G1C2-F1
#
_cell.length_a   1.000
_cell.length_b   1.000
_cell.length_c   1.000
_cell.angle_alpha   90.00
_cell.angle_beta   90.00
_cell.angle_gamma   90.00
#
_symmetry.space_group_name_H-M   'P 1'
#
loop_
_entity.id
_entity.type
_entity.pdbx_description
1 polymer ?
#
loop_
_entity_poly.entity_id
_entity_poly.type
_entity_poly.pdbx_seq_one_letter_code
_entity_poly.pdbx_strand_id
1 'polypeptide(L)'
;MRKLADVEEHFAPQRTSSGNLPDPEPLLTALTRGVLEVLAGVREPEQLARWLTDEPYRSLVTRAGMAVRARSAKRQAVMRPVYAIRSIRHSAPADGVIEAVIIVETTQRTRAVAMRLEGMDSRWRATSLSIL
;
A
#
# COMPACT_ATOMS: atom_id res chain seq x y z
N MET A 1 14.03 -29.89 -20.65
CA MET A 1 13.95 -29.17 -19.36
C MET A 1 14.31 -27.68 -19.42
N ARG A 2 15.15 -27.21 -20.35
CA ARG A 2 15.56 -25.78 -20.48
C ARG A 2 14.45 -24.81 -20.94
N LYS A 3 13.40 -25.30 -21.59
CA LYS A 3 12.36 -24.49 -22.26
C LYS A 3 11.26 -23.95 -21.33
N LEU A 4 11.15 -24.45 -20.09
CA LEU A 4 10.17 -23.99 -19.10
C LEU A 4 10.69 -22.80 -18.28
N ALA A 5 11.97 -22.81 -17.91
CA ALA A 5 12.63 -21.72 -17.18
C ALA A 5 12.69 -20.42 -18.00
N ASP A 6 12.99 -20.51 -19.31
CA ASP A 6 13.00 -19.35 -20.22
C ASP A 6 11.60 -18.72 -20.39
N VAL A 7 10.53 -19.51 -20.24
CA VAL A 7 9.15 -19.03 -20.34
C VAL A 7 8.73 -18.41 -19.01
N GLU A 8 9.06 -19.03 -17.88
CA GLU A 8 8.81 -18.48 -16.53
C GLU A 8 9.52 -17.16 -16.28
N GLU A 9 10.77 -16.98 -16.75
CA GLU A 9 11.49 -15.70 -16.68
C GLU A 9 10.83 -14.60 -17.53
N HIS A 10 10.24 -14.96 -18.68
CA HIS A 10 9.56 -14.00 -19.56
C HIS A 10 8.24 -13.47 -18.97
N PHE A 11 7.60 -14.26 -18.10
CA PHE A 11 6.38 -13.90 -17.37
C PHE A 11 6.63 -13.44 -15.93
N ALA A 12 7.89 -13.37 -15.49
CA ALA A 12 8.24 -12.79 -14.20
C ALA A 12 8.05 -11.27 -14.22
N PRO A 13 7.66 -10.64 -13.10
CA PRO A 13 7.52 -9.18 -13.02
C PRO A 13 8.80 -8.48 -13.47
N GLN A 14 8.70 -7.62 -14.49
CA GLN A 14 9.88 -6.93 -15.03
C GLN A 14 10.14 -5.65 -14.25
N ARG A 15 11.35 -5.55 -13.68
CA ARG A 15 11.81 -4.33 -13.01
C ARG A 15 11.75 -3.15 -13.97
N THR A 16 11.16 -2.05 -13.53
CA THR A 16 11.09 -0.80 -14.29
C THR A 16 11.98 0.26 -13.65
N SER A 17 12.83 0.90 -14.45
CA SER A 17 13.66 2.04 -14.02
C SER A 17 12.81 3.24 -13.61
N SER A 18 13.28 4.02 -12.63
CA SER A 18 12.63 5.24 -12.15
C SER A 18 12.35 6.25 -13.26
N GLY A 19 13.21 6.35 -14.28
CA GLY A 19 13.02 7.26 -15.41
C GLY A 19 11.80 6.93 -16.29
N ASN A 20 11.28 5.71 -16.19
CA ASN A 20 10.11 5.23 -16.91
C ASN A 20 8.86 5.10 -16.02
N LEU A 21 8.92 5.59 -14.78
CA LEU A 21 7.83 5.54 -13.82
C LEU A 21 7.25 6.94 -13.59
N PRO A 22 5.94 7.06 -13.29
CA PRO A 22 5.35 8.34 -12.92
C PRO A 22 5.86 8.80 -11.55
N ASP A 23 5.60 10.06 -11.22
CA ASP A 23 5.76 10.58 -9.85
C ASP A 23 5.10 9.62 -8.82
N PRO A 24 5.83 9.17 -7.78
CA PRO A 24 5.28 8.27 -6.77
C PRO A 24 4.25 8.95 -5.84
N GLU A 25 4.30 10.27 -5.64
CA GLU A 25 3.52 10.94 -4.59
C GLU A 25 1.99 10.80 -4.73
N PRO A 26 1.39 10.89 -5.94
CA PRO A 26 -0.02 10.60 -6.14
C PRO A 26 -0.42 9.19 -5.69
N LEU A 27 0.43 8.18 -5.98
CA LEU A 27 0.16 6.81 -5.55
C LEU A 27 0.33 6.66 -4.03
N LEU A 28 1.36 7.27 -3.44
CA LEU A 28 1.58 7.24 -1.99
C LEU A 28 0.36 7.80 -1.24
N THR A 29 -0.19 8.91 -1.75
CA THR A 29 -1.41 9.54 -1.22
C THR A 29 -2.64 8.64 -1.38
N ALA A 30 -2.86 8.11 -2.59
CA ALA A 30 -4.00 7.26 -2.88
C ALA A 30 -3.99 5.94 -2.08
N LEU A 31 -2.83 5.29 -1.96
CA LEU A 31 -2.65 4.08 -1.15
C LEU A 31 -2.86 4.37 0.33
N THR A 32 -2.28 5.44 0.86
CA THR A 32 -2.48 5.84 2.26
C THR A 32 -3.97 6.01 2.56
N ARG A 33 -4.69 6.78 1.74
CA ARG A 33 -6.14 6.94 1.84
C ARG A 33 -6.87 5.61 1.81
N GLY A 34 -6.55 4.78 0.80
CA GLY A 34 -7.25 3.52 0.60
C GLY A 34 -7.06 2.55 1.75
N VAL A 35 -5.85 2.45 2.28
CA VAL A 35 -5.54 1.62 3.44
C VAL A 35 -6.35 2.07 4.67
N LEU A 36 -6.44 3.38 4.92
CA LEU A 36 -7.27 3.91 6.02
C LEU A 36 -8.76 3.62 5.82
N GLU A 37 -9.26 3.77 4.60
CA GLU A 37 -10.65 3.46 4.23
C GLU A 37 -10.96 1.96 4.40
N VAL A 38 -10.03 1.07 4.04
CA VAL A 38 -10.14 -0.38 4.25
C VAL A 38 -10.18 -0.71 5.74
N LEU A 39 -9.26 -0.16 6.53
CA LEU A 39 -9.26 -0.37 7.98
C LEU A 39 -10.51 0.19 8.65
N ALA A 40 -11.07 1.29 8.13
CA ALA A 40 -12.34 1.87 8.57
C ALA A 40 -13.57 1.06 8.12
N GLY A 41 -13.40 0.09 7.20
CA GLY A 41 -14.47 -0.76 6.69
C GLY A 41 -15.38 -0.09 5.66
N VAL A 42 -14.93 1.02 5.06
CA VAL A 42 -15.68 1.76 4.02
C VAL A 42 -15.16 1.49 2.60
N ARG A 43 -14.14 0.65 2.47
CA ARG A 43 -13.56 0.20 1.19
C ARG A 43 -13.16 -1.27 1.31
N GLU A 44 -13.40 -2.03 0.25
CA GLU A 44 -12.94 -3.41 0.15
C GLU A 44 -11.44 -3.49 -0.22
N PRO A 45 -10.64 -4.37 0.42
CA PRO A 45 -9.21 -4.47 0.19
C PRO A 45 -8.86 -4.86 -1.26
N GLU A 46 -9.71 -5.60 -1.96
CA GLU A 46 -9.55 -6.04 -3.35
C GLU A 46 -9.35 -4.84 -4.28
N GLN A 47 -9.95 -3.68 -3.97
CA GLN A 47 -9.76 -2.46 -4.73
C GLN A 47 -8.29 -2.00 -4.74
N LEU A 48 -7.51 -2.35 -3.71
CA LEU A 48 -6.10 -1.99 -3.61
C LEU A 48 -5.16 -3.04 -4.20
N ALA A 49 -5.64 -4.25 -4.50
CA ALA A 49 -4.82 -5.41 -4.87
C ALA A 49 -3.88 -5.12 -6.05
N ARG A 50 -4.32 -4.33 -7.03
CA ARG A 50 -3.51 -4.00 -8.22
C ARG A 50 -2.21 -3.24 -7.91
N TRP A 51 -2.17 -2.52 -6.78
CA TRP A 51 -1.01 -1.72 -6.38
C TRP A 51 -0.18 -2.39 -5.29
N LEU A 52 -0.60 -3.53 -4.75
CA LEU A 52 0.10 -4.23 -3.67
C LEU A 52 0.69 -5.53 -4.23
N THR A 53 1.82 -5.98 -3.70
CA THR A 53 2.23 -7.40 -3.84
C THR A 53 1.48 -8.27 -2.82
N ASP A 54 1.67 -9.59 -2.90
CA ASP A 54 0.91 -10.56 -2.09
C ASP A 54 1.06 -10.34 -0.59
N GLU A 55 2.28 -10.10 -0.09
CA GLU A 55 2.56 -9.92 1.34
C GLU A 55 1.83 -8.70 1.96
N PRO A 56 2.01 -7.45 1.47
CA PRO A 56 1.30 -6.29 2.01
C PRO A 56 -0.22 -6.40 1.81
N TYR A 57 -0.69 -7.05 0.74
CA TYR A 57 -2.12 -7.32 0.56
C TYR A 57 -2.69 -8.23 1.66
N ARG A 58 -2.04 -9.37 1.93
CA ARG A 58 -2.46 -10.30 3.00
C ARG A 58 -2.42 -9.66 4.38
N SER A 59 -1.39 -8.86 4.65
CA SER A 59 -1.28 -8.09 5.89
C SER A 59 -2.45 -7.12 6.06
N LEU A 60 -2.82 -6.40 4.98
CA LEU A 60 -3.96 -5.49 4.99
C LEU A 60 -5.28 -6.21 5.25
N VAL A 61 -5.56 -7.31 4.53
CA VAL A 61 -6.76 -8.14 4.72
C VAL A 61 -6.87 -8.64 6.17
N THR A 62 -5.75 -9.13 6.72
CA THR A 62 -5.69 -9.60 8.11
C THR A 62 -6.03 -8.49 9.09
N ARG A 63 -5.42 -7.31 8.93
CA ARG A 63 -5.68 -6.13 9.77
C ARG A 63 -7.11 -5.62 9.62
N ALA A 64 -7.68 -5.64 8.42
CA ALA A 64 -9.08 -5.27 8.18
C ALA A 64 -10.04 -6.20 8.93
N GLY A 65 -9.82 -7.52 8.87
CA GLY A 65 -10.59 -8.50 9.63
C GLY A 65 -10.50 -8.29 11.15
N MET A 66 -9.33 -7.93 11.66
CA MET A 66 -9.16 -7.55 13.07
C MET A 66 -9.94 -6.27 13.42
N ALA A 67 -9.90 -5.27 12.56
CA ALA A 67 -10.62 -4.00 12.76
C ALA A 67 -12.15 -4.22 12.77
N VAL A 68 -12.67 -5.10 11.91
CA VAL A 68 -14.09 -5.50 11.92
C VAL A 68 -14.47 -6.12 13.27
N ARG A 69 -13.70 -7.12 13.75
CA ARG A 69 -13.95 -7.76 15.05
C ARG A 69 -13.90 -6.75 16.20
N ALA A 70 -12.92 -5.86 16.21
CA ALA A 70 -12.77 -4.84 17.24
C ALA A 70 -13.94 -3.84 17.26
N ARG A 71 -14.45 -3.43 16.08
CA ARG A 71 -15.65 -2.58 15.98
C ARG A 71 -16.89 -3.29 16.51
N SER A 72 -17.12 -4.54 16.10
CA SER A 72 -18.28 -5.33 16.53
C SER A 72 -18.30 -5.50 18.05
N ALA A 73 -17.15 -5.81 18.67
CA ALA A 73 -17.03 -5.93 20.13
C ALA A 73 -17.39 -4.63 20.87
N LYS A 74 -17.13 -3.47 20.25
CA LYS A 74 -17.44 -2.15 20.80
C LYS A 74 -18.79 -1.58 20.33
N ARG A 75 -19.55 -2.33 19.52
CA ARG A 75 -20.78 -1.87 18.85
C ARG A 75 -20.59 -0.55 18.09
N GLN A 76 -19.42 -0.38 17.49
CA GLN A 76 -19.08 0.83 16.74
C GLN A 76 -19.54 0.71 15.29
N ALA A 77 -20.26 1.72 14.81
CA ALA A 77 -20.65 1.82 13.41
C ALA A 77 -19.43 2.04 12.51
N VAL A 78 -19.54 1.56 11.26
CA VAL A 78 -18.60 1.89 10.18
C VAL A 78 -18.78 3.37 9.84
N MET A 79 -17.68 4.11 9.84
CA MET A 79 -17.67 5.54 9.52
C MET A 79 -16.49 5.85 8.62
N ARG A 80 -16.67 6.79 7.69
CA ARG A 80 -15.58 7.24 6.84
C ARG A 80 -14.50 7.91 7.71
N PRO A 81 -13.22 7.55 7.54
CA PRO A 81 -12.17 8.10 8.39
C PRO A 81 -11.97 9.58 8.09
N VAL A 82 -11.94 10.40 9.15
CA VAL A 82 -11.53 11.81 9.07
C VAL A 82 -10.05 11.87 9.42
N TYR A 83 -9.24 12.34 8.48
CA TYR A 83 -7.80 12.44 8.65
C TYR A 83 -7.21 13.56 7.79
N ALA A 84 -6.01 14.01 8.14
CA ALA A 84 -5.19 14.90 7.35
C ALA A 84 -3.81 14.28 7.11
N ILE A 85 -3.32 14.33 5.87
CA ILE A 85 -1.92 14.03 5.58
C ILE A 85 -1.10 15.28 5.90
N ARG A 86 -0.19 15.17 6.86
CA ARG A 86 0.61 16.30 7.35
C ARG A 86 1.93 16.44 6.61
N SER A 87 2.50 15.32 6.20
CA SER A 87 3.70 15.30 5.38
C SER A 87 3.84 13.98 4.67
N ILE A 88 4.38 14.03 3.46
CA ILE A 88 4.91 12.89 2.74
C ILE A 88 6.41 13.11 2.62
N ARG A 89 7.19 12.14 3.07
CA ARG A 89 8.65 12.13 2.88
C ARG A 89 9.02 10.83 2.20
N HIS A 90 9.83 10.92 1.15
CA HIS A 90 10.29 9.73 0.44
C HIS A 90 11.73 9.91 -0.03
N SER A 91 12.40 8.78 -0.28
CA SER A 91 13.74 8.69 -0.86
C SER A 91 13.80 7.56 -1.87
N ALA A 92 14.74 7.64 -2.81
CA ALA A 92 14.99 6.61 -3.81
C ALA A 92 16.32 5.88 -3.49
N PRO A 93 16.31 4.80 -2.68
CA PRO A 93 17.54 4.12 -2.28
C PRO A 93 18.18 3.31 -3.42
N ALA A 94 17.42 3.01 -4.48
CA ALA A 94 17.88 2.33 -5.69
C ALA A 94 17.00 2.74 -6.89
N ASP A 95 17.46 2.47 -8.10
CA ASP A 95 16.66 2.68 -9.30
C ASP A 95 15.38 1.82 -9.27
N GLY A 96 14.25 2.41 -9.63
CA GLY A 96 12.94 1.77 -9.57
C GLY A 96 12.46 1.46 -8.15
N VAL A 97 13.03 2.08 -7.10
CA VAL A 97 12.62 1.88 -5.70
C VAL A 97 12.35 3.21 -5.01
N ILE A 98 11.24 3.28 -4.27
CA ILE A 98 10.90 4.40 -3.39
C ILE A 98 10.61 3.88 -1.99
N GLU A 99 11.20 4.50 -0.98
CA GLU A 99 10.84 4.30 0.42
C GLU A 99 10.20 5.58 0.95
N ALA A 100 9.03 5.45 1.57
CA ALA A 100 8.21 6.59 1.96
C ALA A 100 7.64 6.43 3.36
N VAL A 101 7.53 7.57 4.04
CA VAL A 101 6.79 7.73 5.31
C VAL A 101 5.78 8.85 5.14
N ILE A 102 4.52 8.53 5.40
CA ILE A 102 3.40 9.47 5.36
C ILE A 102 2.90 9.67 6.78
N ILE A 103 2.87 10.92 7.23
CA ILE A 103 2.33 11.27 8.54
C ILE A 103 0.85 11.61 8.39
N VAL A 104 0.01 10.83 9.07
CA VAL A 104 -1.44 10.98 9.06
C VAL A 104 -1.91 11.38 10.45
N GLU A 105 -2.61 12.50 10.52
CA GLU A 105 -3.30 12.93 11.73
C GLU A 105 -4.77 12.52 11.65
N THR A 106 -5.24 11.75 12.62
CA THR A 106 -6.66 11.40 12.80
C THR A 106 -7.21 12.12 14.03
N THR A 107 -8.53 12.11 14.21
CA THR A 107 -9.17 12.72 15.40
C THR A 107 -8.69 12.15 16.73
N GLN A 108 -8.18 10.90 16.74
CA GLN A 108 -7.75 10.23 17.96
C GLN A 108 -6.23 10.30 18.15
N ARG A 109 -5.46 10.14 17.05
CA ARG A 109 -4.01 9.95 17.11
C ARG A 109 -3.32 10.32 15.80
N THR A 110 -2.06 10.70 15.90
CA THR A 110 -1.12 10.74 14.77
C THR A 110 -0.55 9.34 14.52
N ARG A 111 -0.38 8.98 13.25
CA ARG A 111 0.11 7.70 12.76
C ARG A 111 1.12 7.92 11.65
N ALA A 112 2.09 7.01 11.55
CA ALA A 112 2.97 6.94 10.39
C ALA A 112 2.54 5.76 9.51
N VAL A 113 2.45 6.00 8.21
CA VAL A 113 2.28 4.95 7.21
C VAL A 113 3.60 4.82 6.46
N ALA A 114 4.29 3.72 6.67
CA ALA A 114 5.55 3.41 5.99
C ALA A 114 5.26 2.49 4.80
N MET A 115 5.80 2.83 3.63
CA MET A 115 5.62 2.08 2.39
C MET A 115 6.93 1.98 1.62
N ARG A 116 7.10 0.84 0.96
CA ARG A 116 8.12 0.64 -0.07
C ARG A 116 7.43 0.38 -1.40
N LEU A 117 7.73 1.20 -2.40
CA LEU A 117 7.28 1.01 -3.77
C LEU A 117 8.41 0.49 -4.64
N GLU A 118 8.08 -0.40 -5.55
CA GLU A 118 8.99 -0.92 -6.55
C GLU A 118 8.36 -0.86 -7.94
N GLY A 119 9.16 -0.46 -8.93
CA GLY A 119 8.76 -0.43 -10.33
C GLY A 119 8.67 -1.84 -10.90
N MET A 120 7.47 -2.23 -11.30
CA MET A 120 7.18 -3.52 -11.94
C MET A 120 6.20 -3.30 -13.10
N ASP A 121 6.54 -3.79 -14.29
CA ASP A 121 5.67 -3.71 -15.48
C ASP A 121 5.18 -2.27 -15.77
N SER A 122 6.10 -1.30 -15.76
CA SER A 122 5.82 0.13 -15.99
C SER A 122 4.92 0.83 -14.97
N ARG A 123 4.75 0.24 -13.77
CA ARG A 123 3.95 0.82 -12.69
C ARG A 123 4.63 0.62 -11.33
N TRP A 124 4.28 1.48 -10.38
CA TRP A 124 4.62 1.28 -8.99
C TRP A 124 3.74 0.20 -8.35
N ARG A 125 4.37 -0.71 -7.59
CA ARG A 125 3.70 -1.62 -6.67
C ARG A 125 4.30 -1.49 -5.28
N ALA A 126 3.47 -1.41 -4.25
CA ALA A 126 3.93 -1.46 -2.88
C ALA A 126 4.32 -2.90 -2.52
N THR A 127 5.59 -3.09 -2.16
CA THR A 127 6.14 -4.37 -1.71
C THR A 127 6.18 -4.48 -0.19
N SER A 128 6.09 -3.35 0.51
CA SER A 128 5.93 -3.29 1.96
C SER A 128 4.95 -2.18 2.34
N LEU A 129 4.15 -2.43 3.39
CA LEU A 129 3.17 -1.51 3.94
C LEU A 129 3.02 -1.76 5.44
N SER A 130 3.16 -0.71 6.25
CA SER A 130 2.87 -0.75 7.67
C SER A 130 2.26 0.55 8.17
N ILE A 131 1.46 0.44 9.24
CA ILE A 131 0.92 1.58 9.98
C ILE A 131 1.38 1.43 11.42
N LEU A 132 2.00 2.51 11.93
CA LEU A 132 2.61 2.64 13.26
C LEU A 132 1.77 3.59 14.12
#